data_AF-A0A9Q3EF04-F1
#
_entry.id   AF-A0A9Q3EF04-F1
#
_cell.length_a   1.000
_cell.length_b   1.000
_cell.length_c   1.000
_cell.angle_alpha   90.00
_cell.angle_beta   90.00
_cell.angle_gamma   90.00
#
_symmetry.space_group_name_H-M   'P 1'
#
loop_
_entity.id
_entity.type
_entity.pdbx_description
1 polymer ?
#
loop_
_entity_poly.entity_id
_entity_poly.type
_entity_poly.pdbx_seq_one_letter_code
_entity_poly.pdbx_strand_id
1 'polypeptide(L)'
;MNVQQLINQDEVQPSRFFAVKVECFSKLIESIKKKLWKDSQYRIILQDFGKGQSVQDYSLNSPSQSPLFKDWVVVPNDPTIQLIILQKCHYYPLACNLGQEKTLKLVKRDFHWSGMNQFIKDYVSSLQQCSRNKNIHHEKFGLLKPLPIPNGPWICISKYFITQLPLSNYFD
;
A
#
# COMPACT_ATOMS: atom_id res chain seq x y z
N MET A 1 3.46 9.07 51.81
CA MET A 1 3.79 9.27 50.39
C MET A 1 4.44 7.97 49.91
N ASN A 2 3.74 7.14 49.13
CA ASN A 2 4.37 6.07 48.36
C ASN A 2 3.48 5.70 47.17
N VAL A 3 4.06 5.79 45.97
CA VAL A 3 3.37 5.84 44.67
C VAL A 3 3.51 4.47 44.02
N GLN A 4 2.69 3.50 44.42
CA GLN A 4 2.82 2.13 43.91
C GLN A 4 1.51 1.31 43.93
N GLN A 5 0.37 1.93 43.61
CA GLN A 5 -0.91 1.21 43.49
C GLN A 5 -1.73 1.44 42.22
N LEU A 6 -1.16 2.00 41.15
CA LEU A 6 -1.85 2.04 39.86
C LEU A 6 -0.86 1.64 38.79
N ILE A 7 -1.00 0.42 38.25
CA ILE A 7 -0.73 -0.02 36.88
C ILE A 7 -0.93 -1.55 36.93
N ASN A 8 -2.18 -1.98 36.91
CA ASN A 8 -2.58 -3.31 36.48
C ASN A 8 -4.00 -3.18 35.96
N GLN A 9 -4.21 -3.60 34.71
CA GLN A 9 -5.40 -3.50 33.85
C GLN A 9 -5.34 -2.39 32.80
N ASP A 10 -4.51 -2.61 31.78
CA ASP A 10 -4.77 -2.13 30.42
C ASP A 10 -4.16 -3.14 29.43
N GLU A 11 -4.63 -4.40 29.48
CA GLU A 11 -4.64 -5.25 28.29
C GLU A 11 -5.74 -4.74 27.34
N VAL A 12 -5.53 -3.56 26.77
CA VAL A 12 -6.35 -3.07 25.66
C VAL A 12 -5.74 -3.67 24.39
N GLN A 13 -6.40 -4.70 23.86
CA GLN A 13 -6.20 -5.22 22.51
C GLN A 13 -5.89 -4.06 21.56
N PRO A 14 -4.79 -4.09 20.79
CA PRO A 14 -4.32 -2.93 20.06
C PRO A 14 -5.40 -2.50 19.06
N SER A 15 -6.13 -1.45 19.42
CA SER A 15 -7.17 -0.88 18.58
C SER A 15 -6.52 -0.47 17.26
N ARG A 16 -7.24 -0.74 16.16
CA ARG A 16 -6.83 -0.66 14.74
C ARG A 16 -6.28 0.71 14.26
N PHE A 17 -5.97 1.64 15.15
CA PHE A 17 -5.45 2.98 14.88
C PHE A 17 -3.91 3.08 14.78
N PHE A 18 -3.17 1.99 14.96
CA PHE A 18 -1.71 1.99 14.79
C PHE A 18 -1.29 1.72 13.34
N ALA A 19 -1.13 2.79 12.54
CA ALA A 19 0.02 3.01 11.65
C ALA A 19 -0.14 4.20 10.67
N VAL A 20 -0.90 5.24 11.04
CA VAL A 20 -0.69 6.61 10.53
C VAL A 20 -0.77 7.58 11.71
N LYS A 21 0.20 7.51 12.64
CA LYS A 21 0.61 8.74 13.32
C LYS A 21 1.44 9.53 12.31
N VAL A 22 0.76 10.29 11.45
CA VAL A 22 1.45 11.29 10.66
C VAL A 22 0.65 12.57 10.81
N GLU A 23 1.24 13.53 11.50
CA GLU A 23 0.79 14.93 11.56
C GLU A 23 0.56 15.53 10.15
N CYS A 24 1.01 14.85 9.09
CA CYS A 24 0.82 15.17 7.68
C CYS A 24 -0.59 14.87 7.13
N PHE A 25 -1.44 14.06 7.76
CA PHE A 25 -2.78 13.76 7.24
C PHE A 25 -3.91 14.65 7.79
N SER A 26 -3.70 15.39 8.88
CA SER A 26 -4.73 16.24 9.51
C SER A 26 -5.42 17.18 8.51
N LYS A 27 -4.62 17.97 7.77
CA LYS A 27 -5.10 18.88 6.71
C LYS A 27 -5.84 18.16 5.57
N LEU A 28 -5.45 16.92 5.27
CA LEU A 28 -6.09 16.11 4.22
C LEU A 28 -7.46 15.60 4.69
N ILE A 29 -7.56 15.12 5.93
CA ILE A 29 -8.82 14.69 6.54
C ILE A 29 -9.80 15.86 6.64
N GLU A 30 -9.34 17.05 7.02
CA GLU A 30 -10.18 18.26 7.00
C GLU A 30 -10.68 18.61 5.59
N SER A 31 -9.82 18.46 4.58
CA SER A 31 -10.19 18.70 3.19
C SER A 31 -11.21 17.67 2.69
N ILE A 32 -11.06 16.40 3.08
CA ILE A 32 -12.01 15.31 2.84
C ILE A 32 -13.36 15.65 3.46
N LYS A 33 -13.38 16.01 4.76
CA LYS A 33 -14.58 16.43 5.48
C LYS A 33 -15.30 17.52 4.71
N LYS A 34 -14.61 18.63 4.41
CA LYS A 34 -15.19 19.80 3.75
C LYS A 34 -15.82 19.46 2.40
N LYS A 35 -15.23 18.52 1.63
CA LYS A 35 -15.80 18.07 0.35
C LYS A 35 -16.99 17.12 0.54
N LEU A 36 -16.91 16.17 1.49
CA LEU A 36 -18.04 15.28 1.81
C LEU A 36 -19.30 16.07 2.20
N TRP A 37 -19.16 17.14 3.00
CA TRP A 37 -20.28 18.01 3.39
C TRP A 37 -20.96 18.73 2.21
N LYS A 38 -20.32 18.80 1.05
CA LYS A 38 -20.88 19.38 -0.18
C LYS A 38 -21.53 18.36 -1.09
N ASP A 39 -21.19 17.09 -0.94
CA ASP A 39 -21.67 16.01 -1.79
C ASP A 39 -23.12 15.63 -1.42
N SER A 40 -23.99 15.59 -2.42
CA SER A 40 -25.42 15.30 -2.24
C SER A 40 -25.66 13.87 -1.75
N GLN A 41 -24.84 12.90 -2.16
CA GLN A 41 -24.99 11.50 -1.73
C GLN A 41 -24.68 11.34 -0.25
N TYR A 42 -23.62 11.98 0.23
CA TYR A 42 -23.23 11.93 1.64
C TYR A 42 -24.16 12.73 2.54
N ARG A 43 -24.78 13.80 2.03
CA ARG A 43 -25.80 14.55 2.79
C ARG A 43 -27.02 13.71 3.14
N ILE A 44 -27.46 12.86 2.21
CA ILE A 44 -28.60 11.95 2.44
C ILE A 44 -28.23 10.98 3.58
N ILE A 45 -27.05 10.36 3.48
CA ILE A 45 -26.52 9.46 4.52
C ILE A 45 -26.46 10.18 5.88
N LEU A 46 -25.91 11.40 5.94
CA LEU A 46 -25.83 12.20 7.17
C LEU A 46 -27.22 12.59 7.73
N GLN A 47 -28.19 12.85 6.85
CA GLN A 47 -29.55 13.20 7.26
C GLN A 47 -30.29 11.99 7.84
N ASP A 48 -30.10 10.81 7.26
CA ASP A 48 -30.67 9.55 7.77
C ASP A 48 -30.07 9.22 9.15
N PHE A 49 -28.76 9.43 9.33
CA PHE A 49 -28.13 9.35 10.65
C PHE A 49 -28.69 10.35 11.65
N GLY A 50 -28.91 11.61 11.24
CA GLY A 50 -29.51 12.64 12.10
C GLY A 50 -30.95 12.32 12.54
N LYS A 51 -31.65 11.46 11.80
CA LYS A 51 -32.99 10.95 12.13
C LYS A 51 -32.95 9.67 12.98
N GLY A 52 -31.77 9.19 13.37
CA GLY A 52 -31.59 7.94 14.12
C GLY A 52 -31.81 6.68 13.28
N GLN A 53 -31.88 6.80 11.95
CA GLN A 53 -31.91 5.63 11.07
C GLN A 53 -30.51 5.04 10.96
N SER A 54 -30.43 3.73 11.20
CA SER A 54 -29.20 2.97 10.92
C SER A 54 -29.05 2.84 9.40
N VAL A 55 -28.02 3.46 8.86
CA VAL A 55 -27.58 3.21 7.49
C VAL A 55 -26.62 2.04 7.54
N GLN A 56 -26.95 0.96 6.83
CA GLN A 56 -26.22 -0.30 6.86
C GLN A 56 -24.72 -0.07 6.57
N ASP A 57 -23.85 -0.61 7.44
CA ASP A 57 -22.37 -0.52 7.37
C ASP A 57 -21.70 0.84 7.65
N TYR A 58 -22.45 1.92 7.87
CA TYR A 58 -21.89 3.23 8.23
C TYR A 58 -21.97 3.50 9.73
N SER A 59 -20.95 4.12 10.31
CA SER A 59 -20.93 4.58 11.71
C SER A 59 -20.46 6.03 11.80
N LEU A 60 -21.01 6.77 12.77
CA LEU A 60 -20.52 8.08 13.18
C LEU A 60 -19.93 7.94 14.58
N ASN A 61 -18.62 8.16 14.70
CA ASN A 61 -17.97 8.20 16.01
C ASN A 61 -18.29 9.50 16.78
N SER A 62 -18.68 10.57 16.07
CA SER A 62 -19.09 11.87 16.65
C SER A 62 -19.76 12.74 15.58
N PRO A 63 -20.73 13.62 15.93
CA PRO A 63 -21.41 14.53 14.98
C PRO A 63 -20.49 15.47 14.19
N SER A 64 -19.26 15.69 14.68
CA SER A 64 -18.24 16.57 14.06
C SER A 64 -17.16 15.80 13.27
N GLN A 65 -17.27 14.48 13.19
CA GLN A 65 -16.33 13.63 12.45
C GLN A 65 -16.89 13.19 11.10
N SER A 66 -15.98 12.79 10.20
CA SER A 66 -16.39 12.22 8.91
C SER A 66 -17.18 10.93 9.17
N PRO A 67 -18.21 10.63 8.36
CA PRO A 67 -18.84 9.32 8.39
C PRO A 67 -17.79 8.24 8.10
N LEU A 68 -17.78 7.20 8.92
CA LEU A 68 -16.96 6.02 8.71
C LEU A 68 -17.81 4.93 8.05
N PHE A 69 -17.23 4.18 7.13
CA PHE A 69 -17.83 2.97 6.58
C PHE A 69 -17.02 1.78 7.10
N LYS A 70 -17.61 0.93 7.96
CA LYS A 70 -16.89 -0.17 8.63
C LYS A 70 -15.56 0.27 9.25
N ASP A 71 -15.58 1.40 9.96
CA ASP A 71 -14.41 2.08 10.56
C ASP A 71 -13.42 2.76 9.59
N TRP A 72 -13.67 2.74 8.28
CA TRP A 72 -12.83 3.42 7.30
C TRP A 72 -13.28 4.85 7.02
N VAL A 73 -12.31 5.75 6.81
CA VAL A 73 -12.58 7.10 6.35
C VAL A 73 -13.08 7.05 4.92
N VAL A 74 -14.31 7.49 4.71
CA VAL A 74 -14.88 7.56 3.38
C VAL A 74 -14.27 8.73 2.61
N VAL A 75 -13.82 8.48 1.39
CA VAL A 75 -13.20 9.48 0.53
C VAL A 75 -14.19 9.86 -0.59
N PRO A 76 -14.42 11.17 -0.85
CA PRO A 76 -15.21 11.62 -1.99
C PRO A 76 -14.73 11.01 -3.31
N ASN A 77 -15.61 10.98 -4.30
CA ASN A 77 -15.22 10.64 -5.66
C ASN A 77 -14.48 11.81 -6.33
N ASP A 78 -13.32 12.16 -5.77
CA ASP A 78 -12.46 13.24 -6.19
C ASP A 78 -11.06 12.68 -6.47
N PRO A 79 -10.64 12.63 -7.75
CA PRO A 79 -9.38 12.01 -8.14
C PRO A 79 -8.17 12.74 -7.54
N THR A 80 -8.27 14.05 -7.28
CA THR A 80 -7.18 14.82 -6.68
C THR A 80 -6.94 14.38 -5.23
N ILE A 81 -8.00 14.19 -4.44
CA ILE A 81 -7.87 13.69 -3.06
C ILE A 81 -7.35 12.26 -3.06
N GLN A 82 -7.91 11.40 -3.90
CA GLN A 82 -7.50 9.99 -4.01
C GLN A 82 -6.02 9.87 -4.37
N LEU A 83 -5.54 10.70 -5.30
CA LEU A 83 -4.13 10.75 -5.69
C LEU A 83 -3.21 11.25 -4.57
N ILE A 84 -3.62 12.26 -3.80
CA ILE A 84 -2.85 12.74 -2.65
C ILE A 84 -2.72 11.64 -1.58
N ILE A 85 -3.81 10.91 -1.29
CA ILE A 85 -3.76 9.76 -0.37
C ILE A 85 -2.76 8.73 -0.88
N LEU A 86 -2.85 8.37 -2.17
CA LEU A 86 -1.96 7.39 -2.78
C LEU A 86 -0.50 7.82 -2.75
N GLN A 87 -0.19 9.05 -3.12
CA GLN A 87 1.18 9.59 -3.07
C GLN A 87 1.74 9.52 -1.66
N LYS A 88 0.96 9.91 -0.64
CA LYS A 88 1.41 9.88 0.75
C LYS A 88 1.61 8.45 1.27
N CYS A 89 0.75 7.51 0.90
CA CYS A 89 0.87 6.11 1.31
C CYS A 89 1.98 5.35 0.56
N HIS A 90 2.21 5.69 -0.71
CA HIS A 90 3.17 5.02 -1.59
C HIS A 90 4.60 5.56 -1.43
N TYR A 91 4.76 6.89 -1.24
CA TYR A 91 6.05 7.56 -1.25
C TYR A 91 6.61 7.84 0.16
N TYR A 92 5.99 7.28 1.20
CA TYR A 92 6.48 7.45 2.56
C TYR A 92 7.89 6.84 2.68
N PRO A 93 8.90 7.52 3.26
CA PRO A 93 10.30 7.06 3.25
C PRO A 93 10.53 5.66 3.80
N LEU A 94 9.66 5.18 4.70
CA LEU A 94 9.70 3.83 5.25
C LEU A 94 8.87 2.81 4.45
N ALA A 95 7.98 3.29 3.59
CA ALA A 95 7.22 2.49 2.63
C ALA A 95 8.07 2.28 1.37
N CYS A 96 9.18 1.55 1.49
CA CYS A 96 10.04 1.20 0.37
C CYS A 96 9.20 0.66 -0.80
N ASN A 97 9.11 1.45 -1.90
CA ASN A 97 8.44 1.16 -3.18
C ASN A 97 7.50 -0.04 -3.13
N LEU A 98 6.39 0.15 -2.44
CA LEU A 98 5.47 -0.92 -2.15
C LEU A 98 4.79 -1.36 -3.44
N GLY A 99 4.99 -2.64 -3.79
CA GLY A 99 4.24 -3.26 -4.88
C GLY A 99 2.73 -3.05 -4.71
N GLN A 100 2.00 -3.17 -5.81
CA GLN A 100 0.56 -2.89 -5.91
C GLN A 100 -0.29 -3.46 -4.76
N GLU A 101 -0.06 -4.71 -4.35
CA GLU A 101 -0.80 -5.33 -3.26
C GLU A 101 -0.54 -4.68 -1.90
N LYS A 102 0.72 -4.32 -1.62
CA LYS A 102 1.08 -3.68 -0.36
C LYS A 102 0.49 -2.28 -0.26
N THR A 103 0.55 -1.52 -1.36
CA THR A 103 -0.10 -0.20 -1.45
C THR A 103 -1.62 -0.32 -1.25
N LEU A 104 -2.25 -1.30 -1.88
CA LEU A 104 -3.68 -1.56 -1.71
C LEU A 104 -4.03 -1.92 -0.26
N LYS A 105 -3.25 -2.78 0.40
CA LYS A 105 -3.46 -3.14 1.82
C LYS A 105 -3.30 -1.94 2.75
N LEU A 106 -2.31 -1.08 2.51
CA LEU A 106 -2.08 0.11 3.33
C LEU A 106 -3.23 1.11 3.21
N VAL A 107 -3.65 1.42 1.98
CA VAL A 107 -4.74 2.39 1.76
C VAL A 107 -6.06 1.84 2.31
N LYS A 108 -6.36 0.56 2.09
CA LYS A 108 -7.57 -0.11 2.60
C LYS A 108 -7.66 -0.20 4.11
N ARG A 109 -6.55 -0.04 4.83
CA ARG A 109 -6.58 -0.08 6.29
C ARG A 109 -7.40 1.09 6.85
N ASP A 110 -7.24 2.26 6.24
CA ASP A 110 -7.72 3.53 6.83
C ASP A 110 -8.75 4.25 5.92
N PHE A 111 -8.79 3.96 4.62
CA PHE A 111 -9.62 4.67 3.65
C PHE A 111 -10.49 3.74 2.79
N HIS A 112 -11.65 4.26 2.37
CA HIS A 112 -12.54 3.59 1.44
C HIS A 112 -13.16 4.56 0.41
N TRP A 113 -13.19 4.15 -0.85
CA TRP A 113 -14.00 4.76 -1.91
C TRP A 113 -14.39 3.76 -2.99
N SER A 114 -15.44 4.09 -3.75
CA SER A 114 -15.89 3.27 -4.89
C SER A 114 -14.83 3.25 -5.99
N GLY A 115 -14.52 2.07 -6.54
CA GLY A 115 -13.50 1.92 -7.58
C GLY A 115 -12.04 1.98 -7.09
N MET A 116 -11.81 2.05 -5.76
CA MET A 116 -10.47 2.18 -5.17
C MET A 116 -9.46 1.16 -5.70
N ASN A 117 -9.84 -0.12 -5.81
CA ASN A 117 -8.91 -1.14 -6.28
C ASN A 117 -8.34 -0.77 -7.65
N GLN A 118 -9.21 -0.49 -8.62
CA GLN A 118 -8.83 -0.20 -9.99
C GLN A 118 -8.00 1.09 -10.06
N PHE A 119 -8.41 2.14 -9.36
CA PHE A 119 -7.67 3.40 -9.30
C PHE A 119 -6.24 3.20 -8.76
N ILE A 120 -6.07 2.40 -7.70
CA ILE A 120 -4.74 2.08 -7.16
C ILE A 120 -3.93 1.25 -8.16
N LYS A 121 -4.56 0.28 -8.85
CA LYS A 121 -3.88 -0.54 -9.88
C LYS A 121 -3.29 0.35 -10.98
N ASP A 122 -4.10 1.25 -11.51
CA ASP A 122 -3.74 2.14 -12.62
C ASP A 122 -2.69 3.17 -12.20
N TYR A 123 -2.79 3.68 -10.99
CA TYR A 123 -1.77 4.58 -10.43
C TYR A 123 -0.41 3.88 -10.28
N VAL A 124 -0.37 2.71 -9.62
CA VAL A 124 0.90 2.01 -9.37
C VAL A 124 1.51 1.46 -10.66
N SER A 125 0.70 1.04 -11.64
CA SER A 125 1.19 0.59 -12.94
C SER A 125 1.81 1.73 -13.75
N SER A 126 1.32 2.97 -13.59
CA SER A 126 1.90 4.15 -14.26
C SER A 126 3.29 4.55 -13.74
N LEU A 127 3.68 4.09 -12.54
CA LEU A 127 4.97 4.45 -11.93
C LEU A 127 6.12 3.62 -12.52
N GLN A 128 6.94 4.25 -13.38
CA GLN A 128 8.14 3.67 -14.00
C GLN A 128 9.08 2.99 -13.00
N GLN A 129 9.29 3.60 -11.83
CA GLN A 129 10.15 3.06 -10.78
C GLN A 129 9.62 1.73 -10.22
N CYS A 130 8.31 1.60 -10.07
CA CYS A 130 7.68 0.35 -9.62
C CYS A 130 7.75 -0.73 -10.70
N SER A 131 7.65 -0.37 -11.98
CA SER A 131 7.78 -1.31 -13.08
C SER A 131 9.20 -1.87 -13.20
N ARG A 132 10.22 -1.01 -13.09
CA ARG A 132 11.63 -1.42 -13.18
C ARG A 132 12.10 -2.33 -12.05
N ASN A 133 11.56 -2.15 -10.85
CA ASN A 133 11.94 -2.96 -9.68
C ASN A 133 11.16 -4.27 -9.58
N LYS A 134 10.16 -4.51 -10.43
CA LYS A 134 9.45 -5.79 -10.45
C LYS A 134 10.30 -6.83 -11.16
N ASN A 135 10.52 -7.95 -10.48
CA ASN A 135 11.04 -9.15 -11.13
C ASN A 135 10.05 -9.57 -12.22
N ILE A 136 10.55 -9.81 -13.42
CA ILE A 136 9.74 -10.33 -14.53
C ILE A 136 9.41 -11.79 -14.19
N HIS A 137 8.19 -12.03 -13.72
CA HIS A 137 7.63 -13.37 -13.61
C HIS A 137 7.27 -13.85 -15.02
N HIS A 138 8.25 -14.44 -15.70
CA HIS A 138 8.03 -15.20 -16.92
C HIS A 138 7.79 -16.67 -16.55
N GLU A 139 7.06 -17.39 -17.41
CA GLU A 139 7.00 -18.84 -17.30
C GLU A 139 8.41 -19.42 -17.43
N LYS A 140 8.66 -20.59 -16.81
CA LYS A 140 9.94 -21.28 -16.97
C LYS A 140 10.27 -21.36 -18.47
N PHE A 141 11.50 -21.07 -18.87
CA PHE A 141 11.96 -21.07 -20.28
C PHE A 141 11.86 -22.44 -21.00
N GLY A 142 11.07 -23.39 -20.49
CA GLY A 142 10.97 -24.76 -20.94
C GLY A 142 12.14 -25.62 -20.45
N LEU A 143 12.28 -26.79 -21.07
CA LEU A 143 13.42 -27.67 -20.86
C LEU A 143 14.65 -27.08 -21.58
N LEU A 144 15.79 -27.03 -20.88
CA LEU A 144 17.06 -26.72 -21.52
C LEU A 144 17.33 -27.76 -22.62
N LYS A 145 17.55 -27.31 -23.86
CA LYS A 145 18.00 -28.20 -24.93
C LYS A 145 19.50 -28.47 -24.73
N PRO A 146 19.93 -29.72 -24.52
CA PRO A 146 21.35 -30.02 -24.46
C PRO A 146 22.00 -29.72 -25.81
N LEU A 147 23.27 -29.31 -25.78
CA LEU A 147 24.07 -29.20 -26.98
C LEU A 147 24.21 -30.59 -27.64
N PRO A 148 24.29 -30.68 -28.98
CA PRO A 148 24.52 -31.94 -29.66
C PRO A 148 25.86 -32.55 -29.22
N ILE A 149 25.92 -33.88 -29.18
CA ILE A 149 27.16 -34.60 -28.87
C ILE A 149 28.14 -34.36 -30.04
N PRO A 150 29.38 -33.89 -29.79
CA PRO A 150 30.35 -33.70 -30.85
C PRO A 150 30.78 -35.05 -31.46
N ASN A 151 30.92 -35.08 -32.80
CA ASN A 151 31.23 -36.31 -33.57
C ASN A 151 32.71 -36.76 -33.50
N GLY A 152 33.49 -36.23 -32.57
CA GLY A 152 34.93 -36.43 -32.51
C GLY A 152 35.64 -35.44 -31.57
N PRO A 153 36.93 -35.70 -31.27
CA PRO A 153 37.72 -34.87 -30.38
C PRO A 153 37.95 -33.46 -30.99
N TRP A 154 38.03 -32.45 -30.13
CA TRP A 154 38.32 -31.04 -30.49
C TRP A 154 37.29 -30.33 -31.38
N ILE A 155 36.11 -30.90 -31.60
CA ILE A 155 35.06 -30.30 -32.46
C ILE A 155 34.29 -29.17 -31.75
N CYS A 156 34.22 -29.21 -30.42
CA CYS A 156 33.59 -28.17 -29.63
C CYS A 156 34.50 -27.80 -28.46
N ILE A 157 34.79 -26.50 -28.31
CA ILE A 157 35.60 -25.96 -27.21
C ILE A 157 34.74 -24.92 -26.48
N SER A 158 34.50 -25.15 -25.19
CA SER A 158 33.90 -24.15 -24.31
C SER A 158 35.00 -23.53 -23.44
N LYS A 159 34.98 -22.21 -23.29
CA LYS A 159 35.91 -21.47 -22.44
C LYS A 159 35.09 -20.68 -21.43
N TYR A 160 35.45 -20.81 -20.16
CA TYR A 160 34.91 -20.00 -19.07
C TYR A 160 36.08 -19.28 -18.40
N PHE A 161 35.85 -18.03 -18.02
CA PHE A 161 36.80 -17.29 -17.19
C PHE A 161 36.29 -17.36 -15.76
N ILE A 162 37.18 -17.75 -14.85
CA ILE A 162 36.98 -17.56 -13.42
C ILE A 162 37.68 -16.24 -13.11
N THR A 163 36.99 -15.32 -12.47
CA THR A 163 37.54 -14.02 -12.07
C THR A 163 37.52 -13.89 -10.56
N GLN A 164 38.23 -12.89 -10.03
CA GLN A 164 38.33 -12.61 -8.60
C GLN A 164 39.08 -13.70 -7.81
N LEU A 165 40.09 -14.32 -8.43
CA LEU A 165 41.01 -15.17 -7.69
C LEU A 165 42.01 -14.29 -6.92
N PRO A 166 42.60 -14.81 -5.82
CA PRO A 166 43.71 -14.13 -5.17
C PRO A 166 44.86 -13.91 -6.15
N LEU A 167 45.46 -12.71 -6.11
CA LEU A 167 46.59 -12.36 -6.95
C LEU A 167 47.73 -13.36 -6.78
N SER A 168 48.13 -14.00 -7.88
CA SER A 168 49.30 -14.86 -7.95
C SER A 168 50.15 -14.44 -9.12
N ASN A 169 51.36 -13.94 -8.84
CA ASN A 169 52.29 -13.46 -9.86
C ASN A 169 51.64 -12.47 -10.85
N TYR A 170 50.87 -11.51 -10.36
CA TYR A 170 50.20 -10.45 -11.15
C TYR A 170 49.02 -10.89 -12.03
N PHE A 171 48.52 -12.12 -11.85
CA PHE A 171 47.29 -12.61 -12.50
C PHE A 171 46.17 -12.77 -11.47
N ASP A 172 44.93 -12.45 -11.88
CA ASP A 172 43.66 -12.52 -11.14
C ASP A 172 42.68 -13.58 -11.66
#